data_AF-A0A6L9ZYY1-F1
#
_entry.id   AF-A0A6L9ZYY1-F1
#
_cell.length_a   1.000
_cell.length_b   1.000
_cell.length_c   1.000
_cell.angle_alpha   90.00
_cell.angle_beta   90.00
_cell.angle_gamma   90.00
#
_symmetry.space_group_name_H-M   'P 1'
#
loop_
_entity.id
_entity.type
_entity.pdbx_description
1 polymer ?
#
loop_
_entity_poly.entity_id
_entity_poly.type
_entity_poly.pdbx_seq_one_letter_code
_entity_poly.pdbx_strand_id
1 'polypeptide(L)' 'MISCIPVVVDTVIEVRIVPATGCYVIEVVYEKKSVAQINSKYLAGIDLGIDRLVALATCQAWCETIAC' A
#
# COMPACT_ATOMS: atom_id res chain seq x y z
N MET A 1 -15.44 15.50 -20.28
CA MET A 1 -14.88 16.15 -19.07
C MET A 1 -13.93 15.15 -18.43
N ILE A 2 -12.62 15.37 -18.51
CA ILE A 2 -11.62 14.47 -17.91
C ILE A 2 -11.62 14.80 -16.41
N SER A 3 -12.03 13.84 -15.59
CA SER A 3 -11.92 13.95 -14.13
C SER A 3 -10.46 13.71 -13.75
N CYS A 4 -9.72 14.78 -13.47
CA CYS A 4 -8.37 14.69 -12.93
C CYS A 4 -8.47 14.77 -11.40
N ILE A 5 -8.15 13.69 -10.69
CA ILE A 5 -7.96 13.75 -9.23
C ILE A 5 -6.59 14.41 -8.99
N PRO A 6 -6.53 15.60 -8.37
CA PRO A 6 -5.26 16.26 -8.13
C PRO A 6 -4.49 15.49 -7.04
N VAL A 7 -3.27 15.07 -7.36
CA VAL A 7 -2.34 14.49 -6.40
C VAL A 7 -1.20 15.48 -6.21
N VAL A 8 -1.07 16.02 -5.00
CA VAL A 8 0.00 16.95 -4.64
C VAL A 8 1.11 16.14 -3.98
N VAL A 9 2.33 16.24 -4.52
CA VAL A 9 3.51 15.50 -4.06
C VAL A 9 4.71 16.43 -3.95
N ASP A 10 5.55 16.21 -2.94
CA ASP A 10 6.68 17.11 -2.64
C ASP A 10 7.84 16.96 -3.65
N THR A 11 8.07 15.74 -4.15
CA THR A 11 9.19 15.45 -5.06
C THR A 11 8.75 14.45 -6.10
N VAL A 12 8.79 14.87 -7.37
CA VAL A 12 8.57 14.01 -8.53
C VAL A 12 9.92 13.47 -8.98
N ILE A 13 10.01 12.15 -9.12
CA ILE A 13 11.23 11.45 -9.55
C ILE A 13 11.30 11.44 -11.07
N GLU A 14 10.18 11.10 -11.71
CA GLU A 14 10.13 10.96 -13.16
C GLU A 14 8.73 11.21 -13.70
N VAL A 15 8.63 11.81 -14.90
CA VAL A 15 7.39 11.93 -15.65
C VAL A 15 7.59 11.36 -17.05
N ARG A 16 6.72 10.45 -17.46
CA ARG A 16 6.73 9.83 -18.79
C ARG A 16 5.43 10.12 -19.51
N ILE A 17 5.54 10.38 -20.81
CA ILE A 17 4.39 10.46 -21.72
C ILE A 17 4.44 9.21 -22.59
N VAL A 18 3.50 8.30 -22.38
CA VAL A 18 3.43 7.05 -23.13
C VAL A 18 2.31 7.19 -24.17
N PRO A 19 2.63 7.11 -25.48
CA PRO A 19 1.60 7.10 -26.51
C PRO A 19 0.77 5.83 -26.40
N ALA A 20 -0.55 5.98 -26.42
CA ALA A 20 -1.49 4.88 -26.47
C ALA A 20 -2.51 5.10 -27.60
N THR A 21 -3.21 4.06 -28.02
CA THR A 21 -4.22 4.21 -29.08
C THR A 21 -5.36 5.09 -28.58
N GLY A 22 -5.52 6.28 -29.19
CA GLY A 22 -6.60 7.22 -28.88
C GLY A 22 -6.35 8.14 -27.69
N CYS A 23 -5.20 8.05 -27.02
CA CYS A 23 -4.84 8.95 -25.91
C CYS A 23 -3.32 8.94 -25.62
N TYR A 24 -2.90 9.81 -24.69
CA TYR A 24 -1.59 9.72 -24.07
C TYR A 24 -1.77 9.39 -22.59
N VAL A 25 -0.96 8.47 -22.08
CA VAL A 25 -0.88 8.17 -20.65
C VAL A 25 0.27 8.98 -20.08
N ILE A 26 -0.03 9.76 -19.04
CA ILE A 26 0.99 10.47 -18.27
C ILE A 26 1.27 9.65 -17.02
N GLU A 27 2.46 9.07 -16.94
CA GLU A 27 2.92 8.36 -15.75
C GLU A 27 3.78 9.30 -14.92
N VAL A 28 3.42 9.49 -13.65
CA VAL A 28 4.17 10.31 -12.69
C VAL A 28 4.70 9.41 -11.59
N VAL A 29 6.02 9.25 -11.52
CA VAL A 29 6.70 8.49 -10.48
C VAL A 29 7.14 9.45 -9.39
N TYR A 30 6.70 9.21 -8.16
CA TYR A 30 7.03 10.02 -6.99
C TYR A 30 7.25 9.13 -5.78
N GLU A 31 8.00 9.64 -4.81
CA GLU A 31 8.20 8.94 -3.55
C GLU A 31 6.97 9.09 -2.65
N LYS A 32 6.42 7.98 -2.16
CA LYS A 32 5.37 8.00 -1.14
C LYS A 32 6.02 7.91 0.24
N LYS A 33 5.95 8.98 1.02
CA LYS A 33 6.39 8.98 2.43
C LYS A 33 5.70 7.85 3.19
N SER A 34 6.46 7.12 4.00
CA SER A 34 5.92 6.05 4.83
C SER A 34 4.83 6.60 5.74
N VAL A 35 3.66 5.95 5.75
CA VAL A 35 2.65 6.22 6.77
C VAL A 35 3.27 5.85 8.12
N ALA A 36 3.10 6.72 9.12
CA ALA A 36 3.65 6.51 10.46
C ALA A 36 3.35 5.09 10.97
N GLN A 37 4.34 4.47 11.62
CA GLN A 37 4.19 3.18 12.26
C GLN A 37 2.98 3.23 13.20
N ILE A 38 1.96 2.43 12.93
CA ILE A 38 0.83 2.26 13.84
C ILE A 38 1.39 1.51 15.06
N ASN A 39 1.24 2.09 16.26
CA ASN A 39 1.67 1.47 17.50
C ASN A 39 0.91 0.14 17.68
N SER A 40 1.57 -0.96 17.40
CA SER A 40 0.91 -2.24 17.20
C SER A 40 1.01 -3.12 18.44
N LYS A 41 -0.02 -3.08 19.29
CA LYS A 41 -0.29 -4.13 20.30
C LYS A 41 -0.90 -5.39 19.67
N TYR A 42 -1.12 -5.41 18.35
CA TYR A 42 -1.87 -6.43 17.64
C TYR A 42 -0.97 -7.18 16.65
N LEU A 43 -0.93 -8.50 16.75
CA LEU A 43 -0.22 -9.34 15.79
C LEU A 43 -1.21 -9.83 14.74
N ALA A 44 -0.96 -9.55 13.46
CA ALA A 44 -1.75 -10.09 12.36
C ALA A 44 -0.88 -11.01 11.50
N GLY A 45 -1.39 -12.22 11.21
CA GLY A 45 -0.79 -13.16 10.27
C GLY A 45 -1.53 -13.13 8.94
N ILE A 46 -0.78 -13.04 7.85
CA ILE A 46 -1.30 -13.16 6.48
C ILE A 46 -0.71 -14.43 5.89
N ASP A 47 -1.57 -15.37 5.52
CA ASP A 47 -1.18 -16.59 4.80
C ASP A 47 -1.67 -16.51 3.34
N LEU A 48 -0.79 -16.80 2.39
CA LEU A 48 -1.08 -16.74 0.96
C LEU A 48 -1.09 -18.15 0.40
N GLY A 49 -2.29 -18.74 0.31
CA GLY A 49 -2.49 -20.09 -0.21
C GLY A 49 -2.70 -20.12 -1.72
N ILE A 50 -2.24 -21.19 -2.37
CA ILE A 50 -2.40 -21.41 -3.81
C ILE A 50 -3.90 -21.53 -4.20
N ASP A 51 -4.70 -22.14 -3.33
CA ASP A 51 -6.13 -22.40 -3.58
C ASP A 51 -7.07 -21.39 -2.88
N ARG A 52 -6.57 -20.70 -1.85
CA ARG A 52 -7.28 -19.64 -1.13
C ARG A 52 -6.39 -18.41 -1.11
N LEU A 53 -6.73 -17.49 -2.01
CA LEU A 53 -5.97 -16.31 -2.41
C LEU A 53 -5.30 -15.56 -1.24
N VAL A 54 -5.99 -15.43 -0.10
CA VAL A 54 -5.46 -14.86 1.16
C VAL A 54 -6.26 -15.40 2.36
N ALA A 55 -5.59 -15.80 3.44
CA ALA A 55 -6.17 -15.99 4.77
C ALA A 55 -5.58 -14.96 5.77
N LEU A 56 -6.47 -14.32 6.55
CA LEU A 56 -6.11 -13.29 7.53
C LEU A 56 -6.47 -13.78 8.95
N ALA A 57 -5.51 -13.73 9.87
CA ALA A 57 -5.72 -14.00 11.29
C ALA A 57 -5.21 -12.86 12.15
N THR A 58 -5.89 -12.54 13.26
CA THR A 58 -5.46 -11.51 14.22
C THR A 58 -5.37 -12.11 15.63
N CYS A 59 -4.36 -11.70 16.39
CA CYS A 59 -4.17 -12.06 17.79
C CYS A 59 -4.12 -10.79 18.64
N GLN A 60 -4.95 -10.72 19.67
CA GLN A 60 -4.88 -9.69 20.70
C GLN A 60 -4.01 -10.24 21.85
N ALA A 61 -2.78 -9.75 21.96
CA ALA A 61 -1.91 -10.09 23.09
C ALA A 61 -2.40 -9.38 24.37
N TRP A 62 -3.33 -10.01 25.08
CA TRP A 62 -3.47 -9.86 26.53
C TRP A 62 -2.98 -11.15 27.17
N CYS A 63 -1.67 -11.32 27.24
CA CYS A 63 -1.05 -12.30 28.11
C CYS A 63 0.14 -11.61 28.78
N GLU A 64 -0.08 -11.14 30.00
CA GLU A 64 1.01 -10.82 30.91
C GLU A 64 1.80 -12.11 31.16
N THR A 65 3.13 -12.01 31.04
CA THR A 65 4.09 -12.89 31.73
C THR A 65 4.15 -14.36 31.29
N ILE A 66 5.20 -14.69 30.53
CA ILE A 66 5.90 -16.00 30.46
C ILE A 66 5.07 -17.21 30.00
N ALA A 67 5.35 -17.67 28.78
CA ALA A 67 5.64 -19.08 28.47
C ALA A 67 6.03 -19.22 26.98
N CYS A 68 7.31 -19.00 26.69
CA CYS A 68 8.01 -19.79 25.67
C CYS A 68 8.81 -20.86 26.41
#